data_AF-A0A1H5MQ43-F1
#
_entry.id   AF-A0A1H5MQ43-F1
#
_cell.length_a   1.000
_cell.length_b   1.000
_cell.length_c   1.000
_cell.angle_alpha   90.00
_cell.angle_beta   90.00
_cell.angle_gamma   90.00
#
_symmetry.space_group_name_H-M   'P 1'
#
loop_
_entity.id
_entity.type
_entity.pdbx_description
1 polymer ?
#
loop_
_entity_poly.entity_id
_entity_poly.type
_entity_poly.pdbx_seq_one_letter_code
_entity_poly.pdbx_strand_id
1 'polypeptide(L)' 'MIGNCCQEAMEEVEATGTSEKFQKGETVEDRGRLVTPFKCTECGDRWQRQVDTRAPDKCNWHPVGR' A
#
# COMPACT_ATOMS: atom_id res chain seq x y z
N MET A 1 0.53 11.25 -13.54
CA MET A 1 -0.60 11.44 -12.59
C MET A 1 -0.75 10.14 -11.85
N ILE A 2 -0.72 10.16 -10.52
CA ILE A 2 -1.30 9.08 -9.71
C ILE A 2 -2.76 9.00 -10.18
N GLY A 3 -3.20 7.87 -10.72
CA GLY A 3 -4.59 7.75 -11.16
C GLY A 3 -5.51 8.02 -9.97
N ASN A 4 -6.42 9.00 -10.09
CA ASN A 4 -7.34 9.39 -9.01
C ASN A 4 -8.06 8.19 -8.37
N CYS A 5 -8.24 7.08 -9.11
CA CYS A 5 -8.84 5.85 -8.62
C CYS A 5 -8.09 5.18 -7.44
N CYS A 6 -6.77 5.36 -7.29
CA CYS A 6 -6.00 4.71 -6.23
C CYS A 6 -5.94 5.52 -4.94
N GLN A 7 -6.21 6.82 -4.99
CA GLN A 7 -6.07 7.70 -3.82
C GLN A 7 -7.10 7.37 -2.74
N GLU A 8 -8.39 7.34 -3.12
CA GLU A 8 -9.48 6.99 -2.18
C GLU A 8 -9.28 5.61 -1.55
N ALA A 9 -8.81 4.65 -2.36
CA ALA A 9 -8.52 3.31 -1.89
C ALA A 9 -7.31 3.26 -0.93
N MET A 10 -6.30 4.13 -1.12
CA MET A 10 -5.16 4.21 -0.20
C MET A 10 -5.58 4.80 1.14
N GLU A 11 -6.39 5.86 1.13
CA GLU A 11 -6.96 6.47 2.35
C GLU A 11 -7.80 5.45 3.13
N GLU A 12 -8.60 4.61 2.43
CA GLU A 12 -9.38 3.54 3.05
C GLU A 12 -8.49 2.46 3.68
N VAL A 13 -7.40 2.04 3.02
CA VAL A 13 -6.42 1.09 3.59
C VAL A 13 -5.70 1.70 4.80
N GLU A 14 -5.44 3.01 4.80
CA GLU A 14 -4.85 3.68 5.97
C GLU A 14 -5.83 3.75 7.15
N ALA A 15 -7.11 3.99 6.89
CA ALA A 15 -8.14 4.06 7.92
C ALA A 15 -8.54 2.70 8.49
N THR A 16 -8.65 1.67 7.63
CA THR A 16 -9.27 0.38 8.00
C THR A 16 -8.32 -0.82 7.88
N GLY A 17 -7.16 -0.65 7.24
CA GLY A 17 -6.18 -1.71 6.99
C GLY A 17 -6.46 -2.58 5.76
N THR A 18 -7.60 -2.38 5.08
CA THR A 18 -8.02 -3.14 3.89
C THR A 18 -8.79 -2.23 2.92
N SER A 19 -8.94 -2.62 1.65
CA SER A 19 -9.85 -1.94 0.72
C SER A 19 -10.33 -2.92 -0.32
N GLU A 20 -11.59 -2.84 -0.73
CA GLU A 20 -12.14 -3.69 -1.79
C GLU A 20 -11.52 -3.38 -3.16
N LYS A 21 -11.01 -2.16 -3.35
CA LYS A 21 -10.35 -1.71 -4.58
C LYS A 21 -8.91 -2.18 -4.72
N PHE A 22 -8.33 -2.72 -3.65
CA PHE A 22 -6.97 -3.23 -3.64
C PHE A 22 -6.94 -4.72 -3.32
N GLN A 23 -6.33 -5.50 -4.21
CA GLN A 23 -5.91 -6.85 -3.87
C GLN A 23 -4.66 -6.77 -3.00
N LYS A 24 -4.83 -6.97 -1.68
CA LYS A 24 -3.74 -7.06 -0.69
C LYS A 24 -2.98 -8.37 -0.88
N GLY A 25 -1.67 -8.29 -1.07
CA GLY A 25 -0.78 -9.45 -1.04
C GLY A 25 -0.23 -9.73 0.35
N GLU A 26 0.63 -10.75 0.43
CA GLU A 26 1.28 -11.14 1.68
C GLU A 26 2.21 -10.02 2.19
N THR A 27 2.16 -9.76 3.49
CA THR A 27 3.05 -8.78 4.13
C THR A 27 4.35 -9.47 4.48
N VAL A 28 5.46 -8.94 3.97
CA VAL A 28 6.81 -9.47 4.20
C VAL A 28 7.61 -8.50 5.03
N GLU A 29 8.48 -9.00 5.90
CA GLU A 29 9.46 -8.17 6.61
C GLU A 29 10.74 -8.05 5.75
N ASP A 30 11.08 -6.82 5.35
CA ASP A 30 12.36 -6.49 4.72
C ASP A 30 13.14 -5.52 5.62
N ARG A 31 14.28 -5.98 6.14
CA ARG A 31 15.26 -5.14 6.88
C ARG A 31 14.67 -4.31 8.03
N GLY A 32 13.64 -4.82 8.71
CA GLY A 32 12.93 -4.11 9.79
C GLY A 32 11.79 -3.19 9.32
N ARG A 33 11.29 -3.41 8.10
CA ARG A 33 10.08 -2.79 7.55
C ARG A 33 9.09 -3.85 7.14
N LEU A 34 7.82 -3.65 7.46
CA LEU A 34 6.74 -4.48 6.93
C LEU A 34 6.33 -3.93 5.57
N VAL A 35 6.54 -4.70 4.52
CA VAL A 35 6.17 -4.36 3.15
C VAL A 35 4.94 -5.16 2.76
N THR A 36 3.85 -4.48 2.48
CA THR A 36 2.62 -5.08 1.98
C THR A 36 2.38 -4.61 0.54
N PRO A 37 2.39 -5.49 -0.46
CA PRO A 37 2.03 -5.14 -1.83
C PRO A 37 0.50 -5.07 -1.98
N PHE A 38 0.05 -4.12 -2.78
CA PHE A 38 -1.34 -3.91 -3.14
C PHE A 38 -1.44 -3.73 -4.65
N LYS A 39 -2.44 -4.34 -5.27
CA LYS A 39 -2.72 -4.17 -6.70
C LYS A 39 -4.11 -3.57 -6.87
N CYS A 40 -4.22 -2.43 -7.54
CA CYS A 40 -5.50 -1.84 -7.85
C CYS A 40 -6.23 -2.74 -8.85
N THR A 41 -7.47 -3.11 -8.53
CA THR A 41 -8.29 -3.94 -9.43
C THR A 41 -8.89 -3.14 -10.58
N GLU A 42 -9.03 -1.82 -10.43
CA GLU A 42 -9.59 -0.93 -11.47
C GLU A 42 -8.57 -0.54 -12.54
N CYS A 43 -7.44 0.07 -12.14
CA CYS A 43 -6.43 0.55 -13.10
C CYS A 43 -5.27 -0.43 -13.32
N GLY A 44 -5.12 -1.44 -12.45
CA GLY A 44 -4.02 -2.41 -12.52
C GLY A 44 -2.70 -1.93 -11.91
N ASP A 45 -2.62 -0.67 -11.44
CA ASP A 45 -1.42 -0.13 -10.80
C ASP A 45 -1.06 -0.91 -9.54
N ARG A 46 0.24 -1.03 -9.30
CA ARG A 46 0.80 -1.74 -8.15
C ARG A 46 1.37 -0.73 -7.17
N TRP A 47 1.06 -0.94 -5.90
CA TRP A 47 1.45 -0.10 -4.78
C TRP A 47 2.08 -0.98 -3.71
N GLN A 48 2.97 -0.41 -2.92
CA GLN A 48 3.57 -1.06 -1.77
C GLN A 48 3.46 -0.13 -0.57
N ARG A 49 2.84 -0.63 0.49
CA ARG A 49 2.86 0.01 1.80
C ARG A 49 4.06 -0.49 2.55
N GLN A 50 4.92 0.41 3.00
CA GLN A 50 6.03 0.12 3.89
C GLN A 50 5.74 0.70 5.26
N VAL A 51 5.87 -0.10 6.31
CA VAL A 51 5.71 0.31 7.70
C VAL A 51 7.03 0.07 8.42
N ASP A 52 7.69 1.15 8.87
CA ASP A 52 8.90 1.04 9.69
C ASP A 52 8.49 0.65 11.12
N THR A 53 9.01 -0.48 11.63
CA THR A 53 8.66 -1.01 12.95
C THR A 53 9.51 -0.44 14.10
N ARG A 54 10.42 0.50 13.80
CA ARG A 54 11.49 0.94 14.72
C ARG A 54 11.25 2.28 15.46
N ALA A 55 10.28 3.09 15.03
CA ALA A 55 9.89 4.38 15.66
C ALA A 55 8.53 4.80 15.07
N PRO A 56 7.71 5.65 15.73
CA PRO A 56 6.24 5.60 15.68
C PRO A 56 5.73 5.33 14.25
N ASP A 57 4.93 4.27 14.10
CA ASP A 57 4.57 3.60 12.84
C ASP A 57 4.36 4.56 11.67
N LYS A 58 5.44 4.89 10.95
CA LYS A 58 5.36 5.70 9.74
C LYS A 58 5.02 4.78 8.58
N CYS A 59 3.80 4.94 8.05
CA CYS A 59 3.36 4.31 6.81
C CYS A 59 3.81 5.15 5.62
N ASN A 60 4.46 4.51 4.64
CA ASN A 60 4.82 5.14 3.37
C ASN A 60 4.27 4.30 2.22
N TRP A 61 3.63 4.95 1.25
CA TRP A 61 3.13 4.31 0.03
C TRP A 61 4.07 4.59 -1.14
N HIS A 62 4.44 3.53 -1.86
CA HIS A 62 5.32 3.61 -3.02
C HIS A 62 4.66 2.95 -4.23
N PRO A 63 4.63 3.60 -5.41
CA PRO A 63 4.22 2.95 -6.64
C PRO A 63 5.30 1.94 -7.06
N VAL A 64 4.87 0.76 -7.50
CA VAL A 64 5.77 -0.30 -7.98
C VAL A 64 5.80 -0.29 -9.50
N GLY A 65 6.96 0.07 -10.07
CA GLY A 65 7.24 -0.03 -11.50
C GLY A 65 6.97 1.26 -12.28
N ARG A 66 7.90 2.22 -12.22
CA ARG A 66 7.99 3.29 -13.23
C ARG A 66 9.30 3.19 -13.98
#